data_AF-A0A099KT10-F1
#
_entry.id   AF-A0A099KT10-F1
#
_cell.length_a   1.000
_cell.length_b   1.000
_cell.length_c   1.000
_cell.angle_alpha   90.00
_cell.angle_beta   90.00
_cell.angle_gamma   90.00
#
_symmetry.space_group_name_H-M   'P 1'
#
loop_
_entity.id
_entity.type
_entity.pdbx_description
1 polymer ?
#
loop_
_entity_poly.entity_id
_entity_poly.type
_entity_poly.pdbx_seq_one_letter_code
_entity_poly.pdbx_strand_id
1 'polypeptide(L)' 'MSDPHVKPIAPADDDCCGGGACNPCVWDGYYAKLQSWRIEEAKRREQAEAEIKSE' A
#
# COMPACT_ATOMS: atom_id res chain seq x y z
N MET A 1 -10.19 17.79 4.50
CA MET A 1 -10.35 16.61 3.62
C MET A 1 -9.35 15.58 4.11
N SER A 2 -9.83 14.53 4.78
CA SER A 2 -8.97 13.46 5.29
C SER A 2 -8.75 12.49 4.15
N ASP A 3 -7.55 12.43 3.58
CA ASP A 3 -7.22 11.46 2.55
C ASP A 3 -7.31 10.05 3.14
N PRO A 4 -8.26 9.21 2.71
CA PRO A 4 -8.36 7.82 3.19
C PRO A 4 -7.25 6.93 2.60
N HIS A 5 -6.41 7.48 1.72
CA HIS A 5 -5.41 6.76 0.94
C HIS A 5 -4.02 6.81 1.59
N VAL A 6 -3.93 6.35 2.84
CA VAL A 6 -2.66 6.33 3.57
C VAL A 6 -1.86 5.09 3.16
N LYS A 7 -0.58 5.29 2.79
CA LYS A 7 0.34 4.18 2.48
C LYS A 7 0.43 3.24 3.69
N PRO A 8 0.28 1.92 3.50
CA PRO A 8 0.44 0.97 4.59
C PRO A 8 1.85 1.09 5.19
N ILE A 9 1.94 1.04 6.51
CA ILE A 9 3.21 1.11 7.24
C ILE A 9 3.83 -0.29 7.21
N ALA A 10 5.13 -0.35 6.88
CA ALA A 10 5.87 -1.61 6.89
C ALA A 10 5.94 -2.16 8.32
N PRO A 11 5.71 -3.47 8.52
CA PRO A 11 5.92 -4.10 9.82
C PRO A 11 7.40 -3.97 10.22
N ALA A 12 7.67 -3.92 11.52
CA ALA A 12 9.05 -3.97 12.01
C ALA A 12 9.65 -5.35 11.72
N ASP A 13 10.97 -5.44 11.58
CA ASP A 13 11.64 -6.72 11.41
C ASP A 13 11.39 -7.67 12.60
N ASP A 14 11.14 -7.10 13.78
CA ASP A 14 10.79 -7.81 15.02
C ASP A 14 9.33 -8.34 15.06
N ASP A 15 8.42 -7.77 14.25
CA ASP A 15 7.03 -8.27 14.10
C ASP A 15 6.98 -9.55 13.24
N CYS A 16 8.02 -9.77 12.43
CA CYS A 16 8.22 -11.04 11.76
C CYS A 16 8.85 -11.99 12.78
N CYS A 17 8.22 -13.11 13.10
CA CYS A 17 8.81 -14.05 14.06
C CYS A 17 10.02 -14.78 13.44
N GLY A 18 11.15 -14.07 13.41
CA GLY A 18 12.55 -14.51 13.43
C GLY A 18 13.07 -15.53 12.41
N GLY A 19 12.25 -16.10 11.52
CA GLY A 19 12.70 -17.21 10.69
C GLY A 19 11.64 -18.01 9.94
N GLY A 20 10.52 -17.41 9.55
CA GLY A 20 9.52 -18.09 8.71
C GLY A 20 8.74 -19.21 9.42
N ALA A 21 8.75 -19.26 10.75
CA ALA A 21 8.02 -20.25 11.53
C ALA A 21 6.52 -19.91 11.73
N CYS A 22 6.18 -18.62 11.66
CA CYS A 22 4.81 -18.12 11.74
C CYS A 22 4.22 -18.02 10.33
N ASN A 23 3.21 -18.85 10.07
CA ASN A 23 2.40 -18.81 8.86
C ASN A 23 0.95 -18.53 9.29
N PRO A 24 0.33 -17.41 8.88
CA PRO A 24 0.74 -16.46 7.83
C PRO A 24 1.80 -15.43 8.25
N CYS A 25 2.68 -15.06 7.32
CA CYS A 25 3.71 -14.04 7.51
C CYS A 25 3.07 -12.63 7.53
N VAL A 26 3.49 -11.77 8.47
CA VAL A 26 3.00 -10.38 8.55
C VAL A 26 3.25 -9.58 7.27
N TRP A 27 4.31 -9.96 6.54
CA TRP A 27 4.66 -9.39 5.26
C TRP A 27 3.64 -9.69 4.17
N ASP A 28 2.99 -10.84 4.18
CA ASP A 28 1.99 -11.19 3.15
C ASP A 28 0.80 -10.24 3.21
N GLY A 29 0.31 -9.96 4.43
CA GLY A 29 -0.75 -9.01 4.67
C GLY A 29 -0.35 -7.57 4.33
N TYR A 30 0.91 -7.20 4.62
CA TYR A 30 1.45 -5.90 4.24
C TYR A 30 1.54 -5.73 2.71
N TYR A 31 2.09 -6.72 2.00
CA TYR A 31 2.24 -6.68 0.55
C TYR A 31 0.88 -6.64 -0.16
N ALA A 32 -0.11 -7.38 0.33
CA ALA A 32 -1.47 -7.32 -0.20
C ALA A 32 -2.05 -5.90 -0.11
N LYS A 33 -1.93 -5.25 1.06
CA LYS A 33 -2.38 -3.86 1.26
C LYS A 33 -1.58 -2.87 0.41
N LEU A 34 -0.26 -3.07 0.33
CA LEU A 34 0.64 -2.21 -0.45
C LEU A 34 0.33 -2.28 -1.95
N GLN A 35 0.00 -3.47 -2.46
CA GLN A 35 -0.42 -3.65 -3.85
C GLN A 35 -1.71 -2.88 -4.14
N SER A 36 -2.73 -3.03 -3.30
CA SER A 36 -3.97 -2.27 -3.44
C SER A 36 -3.71 -0.76 -3.43
N TRP A 37 -2.86 -0.30 -2.50
CA TRP A 37 -2.49 1.11 -2.41
C TRP A 37 -1.81 1.61 -3.69
N ARG A 38 -0.83 0.87 -4.24
CA ARG A 38 -0.15 1.25 -5.49
C ARG A 38 -1.10 1.37 -6.68
N ILE A 39 -2.07 0.47 -6.79
CA ILE A 39 -3.05 0.48 -7.88
C ILE A 39 -3.96 1.71 -7.78
N GLU A 40 -4.44 2.02 -6.59
CA GLU A 40 -5.26 3.21 -6.35
C GLU A 40 -4.46 4.50 -6.53
N GLU A 41 -3.21 4.58 -6.06
CA GLU A 41 -2.36 5.76 -6.26
C GLU A 41 -2.08 6.01 -7.74
N ALA A 42 -1.78 4.96 -8.51
CA ALA A 42 -1.61 5.07 -9.95
C ALA A 42 -2.87 5.61 -10.63
N LYS A 43 -4.05 5.06 -10.30
CA LYS A 43 -5.33 5.54 -10.84
C LYS A 43 -5.61 7.00 -10.49
N ARG A 44 -5.33 7.41 -9.24
CA ARG A 44 -5.52 8.80 -8.79
C ARG A 44 -4.59 9.75 -9.53
N ARG A 45 -3.34 9.35 -9.73
CA ARG A 45 -2.37 10.15 -10.48
C ARG A 45 -2.77 10.27 -11.95
N GLU A 46 -3.22 9.19 -12.58
CA GLU A 46 -3.75 9.22 -13.94
C GLU A 46 -4.99 10.12 -14.06
N GLN A 47 -5.91 10.05 -13.09
CA GLN A 47 -7.09 10.94 -13.04
C GLN A 47 -6.70 12.40 -12.87
N ALA A 48 -5.75 12.70 -11.97
CA ALA A 48 -5.25 14.07 -11.77
C ALA A 48 -4.53 14.59 -13.02
N GLU A 49 -3.70 13.77 -13.67
CA GLU A 49 -3.03 14.13 -14.93
C GLU A 49 -4.05 14.32 -16.08
N ALA A 50 -5.11 13.50 -16.13
CA ALA A 50 -6.18 13.64 -17.12
C ALA A 50 -7.01 14.92 -16.90
N GLU A 51 -7.35 15.25 -15.65
CA GLU A 51 -8.05 16.47 -15.28
C GLU A 51 -7.23 17.72 -15.63
N ILE A 52 -5.94 17.74 -15.26
CA ILE A 52 -5.01 18.85 -15.57
C ILE A 52 -4.84 19.05 -17.10
N LYS A 53 -4.89 17.99 -17.89
CA LYS A 53 -4.70 18.09 -19.36
C LYS A 53 -5.99 18.48 -20.10
N SER A 54 -7.13 18.49 -19.42
CA SER A 54 -8.43 18.85 -20.01
C SER A 54 -8.83 20.32 -19.89
N GLU A 55 -7.96 21.15 -19.30
CA GLU A 55 -8.15 22.61 -19.13
C GLU A 55 -7.23 23.45 -20.03
#